data_AF-A0A1Q7JZ02-F1
#
_entry.id   AF-A0A1Q7JZ02-F1
#
_cell.length_a   1.000
_cell.length_b   1.000
_cell.length_c   1.000
_cell.angle_alpha   90.00
_cell.angle_beta   90.00
_cell.angle_gamma   90.00
#
_symmetry.space_group_name_H-M   'P 1'
#
loop_
_entity.id
_entity.type
_entity.pdbx_description
1 polymer ?
#
loop_
_entity_poly.entity_id
_entity_poly.type
_entity_poly.pdbx_seq_one_letter_code
_entity_poly.pdbx_strand_id
1 'polypeptide(L)' 'RCFTCGNLIADKYAEYSNRVKAGEDPAKVMDSLNIKRYCCRRMFISSIETIYQIIPYYEALRRRMSEIQSEIE' A
#
# COMPACT_ATOMS: atom_id res chain seq x y z
N ARG A 1 -5.34 -5.27 8.18
CA ARG A 1 -5.19 -6.32 9.22
C ARG A 1 -4.68 -7.60 8.56
N CYS A 2 -4.12 -8.55 9.31
CA CYS A 2 -3.76 -9.86 8.76
C CYS A 2 -4.99 -10.73 8.50
N PHE A 3 -5.03 -11.43 7.37
CA PHE A 3 -6.12 -12.35 7.03
C PHE A 3 -6.24 -13.55 7.98
N THR A 4 -5.13 -14.04 8.52
CA THR A 4 -5.13 -15.23 9.41
C THR A 4 -5.17 -14.84 10.88
N CYS A 5 -4.24 -13.99 11.32
CA CYS A 5 -4.05 -13.69 12.75
C CYS A 5 -4.94 -12.53 13.24
N GLY A 6 -5.57 -11.76 12.34
CA GLY A 6 -6.36 -10.57 12.71
C GLY A 6 -5.54 -9.36 13.21
N ASN A 7 -4.24 -9.52 13.48
CA ASN A 7 -3.39 -8.43 13.97
C ASN A 7 -3.38 -7.20 13.06
N LEU A 8 -3.13 -6.05 13.67
CA LEU A 8 -2.88 -4.79 12.97
C LEU A 8 -1.55 -4.86 12.21
N ILE A 9 -1.56 -4.35 10.98
CA ILE A 9 -0.47 -4.47 9.99
C ILE A 9 -0.34 -3.18 9.17
N ALA A 10 -1.47 -2.54 8.86
CA ALA A 10 -1.52 -1.40 7.96
C ALA A 10 -0.75 -0.17 8.50
N ASP A 11 -0.70 -0.01 9.82
CA ASP A 11 0.06 1.02 10.53
C ASP A 11 1.56 0.93 10.25
N LYS A 12 2.10 -0.28 10.12
CA LYS A 12 3.54 -0.55 9.96
C LYS A 12 3.99 -0.62 8.50
N TYR A 13 3.06 -0.60 7.55
CA TYR A 13 3.34 -0.83 6.14
C TYR A 13 4.21 0.27 5.51
N ALA A 14 3.91 1.53 5.80
CA ALA A 14 4.67 2.66 5.27
C ALA A 14 6.14 2.61 5.71
N GLU A 15 6.38 2.34 7.00
CA GLU A 15 7.74 2.24 7.55
C GLU A 15 8.51 1.06 6.95
N TYR A 16 7.86 -0.11 6.81
CA TYR A 16 8.45 -1.27 6.13
C TYR A 16 8.82 -0.95 4.68
N SER A 17 7.90 -0.37 3.91
CA SER A 17 8.12 -0.04 2.49
C SER A 17 9.30 0.92 2.31
N ASN A 18 9.39 1.95 3.15
CA ASN A 18 10.47 2.93 3.09
C ASN A 18 11.84 2.33 3.42
N ARG A 19 11.95 1.49 4.46
CA ARG A 19 13.22 0.84 4.84
C ARG A 19 13.68 -0.18 3.80
N VAL A 20 12.76 -0.97 3.25
CA VAL A 20 13.09 -1.92 2.18
C VAL A 20 13.52 -1.17 0.91
N LYS A 21 12.88 -0.06 0.56
CA LYS A 21 13.31 0.81 -0.55
C LYS A 21 14.66 1.46 -0.30
N ALA A 22 15.04 1.71 0.96
CA ALA A 22 16.36 2.20 1.34
C ALA A 22 17.46 1.12 1.24
N GLY A 23 17.11 -0.13 0.93
CA GLY A 23 18.05 -1.23 0.76
C GLY A 23 18.29 -2.08 2.01
N GLU A 24 17.50 -1.88 3.08
CA GLU A 24 17.55 -2.76 4.25
C GLU A 24 16.95 -4.14 3.95
N ASP A 25 17.49 -5.17 4.61
CA ASP A 25 16.99 -6.54 4.47
C ASP A 25 15.55 -6.67 5.02
N PRO A 26 14.58 -7.15 4.22
CA PRO A 26 13.18 -7.24 4.62
C PRO A 26 12.96 -8.05 5.90
N ALA A 27 13.75 -9.11 6.14
CA ALA A 27 13.59 -9.94 7.33
C ALA A 27 13.95 -9.16 8.60
N LYS A 28 15.09 -8.46 8.60
CA LYS A 28 15.51 -7.59 9.70
C LYS A 28 14.52 -6.44 9.96
N VAL A 29 13.98 -5.83 8.90
CA VAL A 29 12.98 -4.78 9.04
C VAL A 29 11.72 -5.33 9.72
N MET A 30 11.21 -6.49 9.29
CA MET A 30 10.05 -7.12 9.93
C MET A 30 10.30 -7.51 11.39
N ASP A 31 11.53 -7.93 11.72
CA ASP A 31 11.94 -8.24 13.09
C ASP A 31 11.96 -6.98 13.97
N SER A 32 12.50 -5.87 13.46
CA SER A 32 12.51 -4.58 14.15
C SER A 32 11.11 -4.04 14.44
N LEU A 33 10.16 -4.30 13.53
CA LEU A 33 8.74 -3.92 13.65
C LEU A 33 7.93 -4.87 14.54
N ASN A 34 8.61 -5.84 15.18
CA ASN A 34 8.04 -6.84 16.09
C ASN A 34 6.98 -7.75 15.42
N ILE A 35 7.11 -8.02 14.13
CA ILE A 35 6.20 -8.89 13.37
C ILE A 35 6.70 -10.34 13.45
N LYS A 36 6.41 -11.03 14.55
CA LYS A 36 6.99 -12.37 14.78
C LYS A 36 6.38 -13.49 13.94
N ARG A 37 5.04 -13.52 13.82
CA ARG A 37 4.31 -14.65 13.20
C ARG A 37 4.42 -14.63 11.68
N TYR A 38 4.71 -15.79 11.09
CA TYR A 38 4.84 -15.96 9.63
C TYR A 38 3.58 -15.51 8.86
N CYS A 39 2.38 -15.77 9.40
CA CYS A 39 1.12 -15.39 8.75
C CYS A 39 0.97 -13.87 8.63
N CYS A 40 1.43 -13.12 9.63
CA CYS A 40 1.40 -11.67 9.61
C CYS A 40 2.56 -11.12 8.71
N ARG A 41 3.71 -11.83 8.60
CA ARG A 41 4.82 -11.48 7.67
C ARG A 41 4.49 -11.66 6.20
N ARG A 42 3.78 -12.75 5.85
CA ARG A 42 3.27 -13.02 4.49
C ARG A 42 2.60 -11.80 3.87
N MET A 43 1.83 -11.06 4.68
CA MET A 43 1.10 -9.87 4.23
C MET A 43 2.01 -8.79 3.66
N PHE A 44 3.22 -8.64 4.18
CA PHE A 44 4.18 -7.64 3.70
C PHE A 44 4.92 -8.15 2.45
N ILE A 45 5.37 -9.40 2.48
CA ILE A 45 6.16 -10.00 1.39
C ILE A 45 5.35 -10.07 0.10
N SER A 46 4.07 -10.45 0.17
CA SER A 46 3.21 -10.60 -1.01
C SER A 46 2.42 -9.34 -1.37
N SER A 47 2.67 -8.21 -0.71
CA SER A 47 1.95 -6.97 -0.99
C SER A 47 2.49 -6.30 -2.26
N ILE A 48 1.58 -5.85 -3.13
CA ILE A 48 1.90 -5.06 -4.30
C ILE A 48 0.95 -3.86 -4.31
N GLU A 49 1.51 -2.65 -4.39
CA GLU A 49 0.76 -1.40 -4.42
C GLU A 49 0.33 -1.07 -5.86
N THR A 50 -0.75 -1.68 -6.35
CA THR A 50 -1.30 -1.38 -7.70
C THR A 50 -2.09 -0.07 -7.76
N ILE A 51 -2.42 0.50 -6.60
CA ILE A 51 -3.25 1.70 -6.50
C ILE A 51 -2.66 2.90 -7.25
N TYR A 52 -1.33 3.06 -7.25
CA TYR A 52 -0.66 4.15 -7.95
C TYR A 52 -0.80 4.08 -9.47
N GLN A 53 -1.06 2.90 -10.03
CA GLN A 53 -1.31 2.75 -11.48
C GLN A 53 -2.73 3.18 -11.84
N ILE A 54 -3.67 3.06 -10.91
CA ILE A 54 -5.11 3.26 -11.14
C ILE A 54 -5.51 4.73 -10.89
N ILE A 55 -4.88 5.40 -9.91
CA ILE A 55 -5.19 6.79 -9.55
C ILE A 55 -5.21 7.75 -10.76
N PRO A 56 -4.19 7.78 -11.64
CA PRO A 56 -4.14 8.73 -12.76
C PRO A 56 -5.32 8.60 -13.73
N TYR A 57 -5.83 7.37 -13.90
CA TYR A 57 -6.98 7.10 -14.76
C TYR A 57 -8.25 7.75 -14.21
N TYR A 58 -8.51 7.61 -12.91
CA TYR A 58 -9.67 8.22 -12.26
C TYR A 58 -9.55 9.75 -12.18
N GLU A 59 -8.35 10.29 -12.00
CA GLU A 59 -8.13 11.74 -12.06
C GLU A 59 -8.42 12.31 -13.45
N ALA A 60 -7.95 11.65 -14.51
CA ALA A 60 -8.21 12.05 -15.89
C ALA A 60 -9.70 11.99 -16.25
N LEU A 61 -10.39 10.91 -15.84
CA LEU A 61 -11.83 10.79 -16.01
C LEU A 61 -12.59 11.92 -15.30
N ARG A 62 -12.22 12.21 -14.04
CA ARG A 62 -12.88 13.25 -13.25
C ARG A 62 -12.71 14.64 -13.87
N ARG A 63 -11.51 14.94 -14.40
CA ARG A 63 -11.24 16.20 -15.13
C ARG A 63 -12.11 16.33 -16.38
N ARG A 64 -12.17 15.29 -17.21
CA ARG A 64 -13.04 15.29 -18.40
C ARG A 64 -14.51 15.47 -18.05
N MET A 65 -14.99 14.82 -16.99
CA MET A 65 -16.38 14.98 -16.56
C MET A 65 -16.67 16.41 -16.12
N SER A 66 -15.75 17.08 -15.41
CA SER A 66 -15.93 18.49 -15.05
C SER A 66 -15.89 19.43 -16.25
N GLU A 67 -15.05 19.16 -17.25
CA GLU A 67 -14.99 19.93 -18.50
C GLU A 67 -16.32 19.80 -19.26
N ILE A 68 -16.81 18.58 -19.45
CA ILE A 68 -18.10 18.31 -20.11
C ILE A 68 -19.26 18.99 -19.36
N GLN A 69 -19.27 18.94 -18.03
CA GLN A 69 -20.29 19.61 -17.23
C GLN A 69 -20.29 21.13 -17.47
N SER A 70 -19.12 21.75 -17.53
CA SER A 70 -18.98 23.19 -17.79
C SER A 70 -19.34 23.61 -19.22
N GLU A 71 -19.33 22.69 -20.17
CA GLU A 71 -19.76 22.93 -21.55
C GLU A 71 -21.28 22.79 -21.73
N ILE A 72 -21.94 22.08 -20.80
CA ILE A 72 -23.39 21.83 -20.82
C ILE A 72 -24.17 22.94 -20.10
N GLU A 73 -23.56 23.61 -19.10
CA GLU A 73 -24.05 24.86 -18.50
C GLU A 73 -23.83 26.09 -19.40
#